data_AF-A0A0R0GGP4-F1
#
_entry.id   AF-A0A0R0GGP4-F1
#
_cell.length_a   1.000
_cell.length_b   1.000
_cell.length_c   1.000
_cell.angle_alpha   90.00
_cell.angle_beta   90.00
_cell.angle_gamma   90.00
#
_symmetry.space_group_name_H-M   'P 1'
#
loop_
_entity.id
_entity.type
_entity.pdbx_description
1 polymer ?
#
loop_
_entity_poly.entity_id
_entity_poly.type
_entity_poly.pdbx_seq_one_letter_code
_entity_poly.pdbx_strand_id
1 'polypeptide(L)' 'MGSRKMFILHSIRIPRWKKEIVKYLKYKTPPTNKEKAKKLRTQVVRYILVAGELYRRGFSSPILKCLDQDQANYVL' A
#
# COMPACT_ATOMS: atom_id res chain seq x y z
N MET A 1 16.22 29.07 8.33
CA MET A 1 14.79 29.17 8.72
C MET A 1 13.99 29.44 7.47
N GLY A 2 13.14 28.50 7.06
CA GLY A 2 12.44 28.59 5.77
C GLY A 2 11.48 27.43 5.57
N SER A 3 10.53 27.27 6.50
CA SER A 3 9.45 26.30 6.42
C SER A 3 8.59 26.55 5.18
N ARG A 4 8.65 25.68 4.18
CA ARG A 4 7.64 25.65 3.12
C ARG A 4 6.99 24.26 3.01
N LYS A 5 5.87 24.19 3.74
CA LYS A 5 4.62 23.50 3.43
C LYS A 5 4.72 22.15 2.72
N MET A 6 4.59 21.11 3.53
CA MET A 6 4.16 19.79 3.10
C MET A 6 2.68 19.86 2.68
N PHE A 7 2.43 20.02 1.38
CA PHE A 7 1.09 19.88 0.82
C PHE A 7 0.74 18.39 0.73
N ILE A 8 0.09 17.86 1.76
CA ILE A 8 -0.66 16.61 1.63
C ILE A 8 -1.94 16.95 0.84
N LEU A 9 -1.87 16.85 -0.48
CA LEU A 9 -3.06 16.74 -1.32
C LEU A 9 -3.76 15.43 -0.95
N HIS A 10 -4.71 15.54 -0.03
CA HIS A 10 -5.97 14.83 -0.02
C HIS A 10 -6.07 13.64 -1.00
N SER A 11 -5.66 12.45 -0.54
CA SER A 11 -6.39 11.17 -0.58
C SER A 11 -7.48 10.95 -1.67
N ILE A 12 -7.24 11.20 -2.96
CA ILE A 12 -8.32 11.08 -3.96
C ILE A 12 -8.68 9.64 -4.38
N ARG A 13 -7.87 8.60 -4.14
CA ARG A 13 -8.41 7.21 -4.24
C ARG A 13 -7.57 6.05 -3.68
N ILE A 14 -6.52 6.27 -2.89
CA ILE A 14 -5.76 5.14 -2.32
C ILE A 14 -6.64 4.42 -1.29
N PRO A 15 -7.05 3.17 -1.53
CA PRO A 15 -7.89 2.44 -0.59
C PRO A 15 -7.20 2.32 0.78
N ARG A 16 -7.96 2.43 1.88
CA ARG A 16 -7.40 2.35 3.24
C ARG A 16 -6.51 1.10 3.42
N TRP A 17 -6.89 -0.02 2.82
CA TRP A 17 -6.12 -1.26 2.86
C TRP A 17 -4.72 -1.11 2.22
N LYS A 18 -4.58 -0.38 1.11
CA LYS A 18 -3.28 -0.17 0.43
C LYS A 18 -2.35 0.63 1.32
N LYS A 19 -2.87 1.68 1.99
CA LYS A 19 -2.08 2.48 2.95
C LYS A 19 -1.59 1.63 4.12
N GLU A 20 -2.46 0.82 4.72
CA GLU A 20 -2.10 -0.04 5.87
C GLU A 20 -1.05 -1.09 5.48
N ILE A 21 -1.18 -1.71 4.30
CA ILE A 21 -0.19 -2.67 3.80
C ILE A 21 1.15 -1.99 3.55
N VAL A 22 1.17 -0.85 2.84
CA VAL A 22 2.41 -0.13 2.54
C VAL A 22 3.09 0.31 3.84
N LYS A 23 2.33 0.83 4.80
CA LYS A 23 2.83 1.20 6.14
C LYS A 23 3.43 -0.01 6.86
N TYR A 24 2.73 -1.14 6.87
CA TYR A 24 3.23 -2.36 7.49
C TYR A 24 4.49 -2.89 6.80
N LEU A 25 4.54 -2.92 5.47
CA LEU A 25 5.71 -3.39 4.73
C LEU A 25 6.93 -2.50 4.92
N LYS A 26 6.73 -1.17 4.98
CA LYS A 26 7.79 -0.16 5.11
C LYS A 26 8.32 -0.03 6.54
N TYR A 27 7.44 0.05 7.54
CA TYR A 27 7.82 0.32 8.94
C TYR A 27 7.76 -0.91 9.86
N LYS A 28 7.23 -2.04 9.37
CA LYS A 28 7.02 -3.28 10.15
C LYS A 28 6.20 -3.08 11.42
N THR A 29 5.42 -2.01 11.50
CA THR A 29 4.60 -1.67 12.68
C THR A 29 3.19 -2.26 12.53
N PRO A 30 2.79 -3.23 13.37
CA PRO A 30 1.41 -3.72 13.39
C PRO A 30 0.45 -2.69 14.00
N PRO A 31 -0.86 -2.76 13.68
CA PRO A 31 -1.87 -2.00 14.40
C PRO A 31 -1.99 -2.50 15.85
N THR A 32 -2.36 -1.61 16.78
CA THR A 32 -2.48 -1.90 18.22
C THR A 32 -3.47 -3.03 18.52
N ASN A 33 -4.54 -3.15 17.73
CA ASN A 33 -5.53 -4.21 17.91
C ASN A 33 -5.00 -5.54 17.36
N LYS A 34 -4.89 -6.55 18.24
CA LYS A 34 -4.37 -7.89 17.94
C LYS A 34 -5.10 -8.59 16.79
N GLU A 35 -6.42 -8.47 16.71
CA GLU A 35 -7.21 -9.09 15.62
C GLU A 35 -6.95 -8.40 14.28
N LYS A 36 -6.90 -7.07 14.28
CA LYS A 36 -6.53 -6.29 13.08
C LYS A 36 -5.10 -6.61 12.65
N ALA A 37 -4.18 -6.79 13.59
CA ALA A 37 -2.80 -7.14 13.31
C ALA A 37 -2.69 -8.54 12.67
N LYS A 38 -3.45 -9.52 13.17
CA LYS A 38 -3.51 -10.87 12.59
C LYS A 38 -4.04 -10.84 11.15
N LYS A 39 -5.17 -10.15 10.92
CA LYS A 39 -5.75 -9.99 9.58
C LYS A 39 -4.79 -9.29 8.62
N LEU A 40 -4.15 -8.22 9.07
CA LEU A 40 -3.16 -7.48 8.28
C LEU A 40 -1.96 -8.38 7.93
N ARG A 41 -1.42 -9.13 8.88
CA ARG A 41 -0.31 -10.08 8.67
C ARG A 41 -0.63 -11.12 7.60
N THR A 42 -1.82 -11.72 7.63
CA THR A 42 -2.24 -12.66 6.59
C THR A 42 -2.38 -11.99 5.23
N GLN A 43 -2.86 -10.74 5.19
CA GLN A 43 -3.05 -9.99 3.96
C GLN A 43 -1.71 -9.55 3.32
N VAL A 44 -0.77 -9.01 4.10
CA VAL A 44 0.51 -8.48 3.60
C VAL A 44 1.41 -9.55 2.98
N VAL A 45 1.25 -10.83 3.34
CA VAL A 45 2.01 -11.96 2.73
C VAL A 45 1.80 -12.02 1.21
N ARG A 46 0.65 -11.57 0.72
CA ARG A 46 0.30 -11.55 -0.70
C ARG A 46 0.87 -10.34 -1.45
N TYR A 47 1.53 -9.41 -0.77
CA TYR A 47 2.02 -8.17 -1.35
C TYR A 47 3.50 -7.97 -1.07
N ILE A 48 4.16 -7.24 -1.97
CA ILE A 48 5.56 -6.80 -1.83
C ILE A 48 5.66 -5.32 -2.19
N LEU A 49 6.64 -4.66 -1.59
CA LEU A 49 6.95 -3.26 -1.87
C LEU A 49 8.28 -3.22 -2.63
N VAL A 50 8.26 -2.75 -3.87
CA VAL A 50 9.45 -2.64 -4.74
C VAL A 50 9.55 -1.19 -5.20
N ALA A 51 10.67 -0.52 -4.90
CA ALA A 51 10.89 0.90 -5.22
C ALA A 51 9.75 1.85 -4.79
N GLY A 52 9.07 1.53 -3.67
CA GLY A 52 7.93 2.32 -3.17
C GLY A 52 6.58 1.98 -3.80
N GLU A 53 6.55 1.09 -4.79
CA GLU A 53 5.35 0.64 -5.47
C GLU A 53 4.87 -0.71 -4.91
N LEU A 54 3.55 -0.86 -4.77
CA LEU A 54 2.95 -2.07 -4.23
C LEU A 54 2.67 -3.06 -5.36
N TYR A 55 3.11 -4.30 -5.19
CA TYR A 55 2.83 -5.40 -6.11
C TYR A 55 2.12 -6.54 -5.39
N ARG A 56 1.24 -7.26 -6.10
CA ARG A 56 0.57 -8.47 -5.64
C ARG A 56 1.29 -9.70 -6.16
N ARG A 57 1.63 -10.62 -5.26
CA ARG A 57 2.17 -11.94 -5.59
C ARG A 57 1.02 -12.83 -6.10
N GLY A 58 1.16 -13.33 -7.32
CA GLY A 58 0.37 -14.45 -7.81
C GLY A 58 0.82 -15.76 -7.15
N PHE A 59 -0.05 -16.78 -7.15
CA PHE A 59 0.35 -18.14 -6.77
C PHE A 59 1.14 -18.81 -7.89
N SER A 60 0.62 -18.72 -9.12
CA SER A 60 1.23 -19.23 -10.37
C SER A 60 1.18 -18.19 -11.49
N SER A 61 1.04 -16.91 -11.13
CA SER A 61 0.90 -15.79 -12.06
C SER A 61 2.04 -14.80 -11.82
N PRO A 62 2.50 -14.06 -12.85
CA PRO A 62 3.47 -13.00 -12.67
C PRO A 62 3.06 -12.01 -11.58
N ILE A 63 4.05 -11.36 -11.00
CA ILE A 63 3.83 -10.32 -9.99
C ILE A 63 3.13 -9.14 -10.67
N LEU A 64 1.97 -8.71 -10.14
CA LEU A 64 1.16 -7.64 -10.73
C LEU A 64 1.31 -6.34 -9.95
N LYS A 65 1.51 -5.23 -10.67
CA LYS A 65 1.57 -3.89 -10.07
C LYS A 65 0.17 -3.44 -9.61
N CYS A 66 0.07 -2.94 -8.38
CA CYS A 66 -1.18 -2.39 -7.85
C CYS A 66 -1.32 -0.93 -8.29
N LEU A 67 -2.10 -0.71 -9.34
CA LEU A 67 -2.39 0.62 -9.88
C LEU A 67 -3.36 1.39 -9.00
N ASP A 68 -3.14 2.70 -8.85
CA ASP A 68 -4.19 3.62 -8.38
C ASP A 68 -5.19 3.88 -9.51
N GLN A 69 -6.35 4.48 -9.17
CA GLN A 69 -7.41 4.68 -10.16
C GLN A 69 -6.94 5.45 -11.40
N ASP A 70 -6.19 6.53 -11.22
CA ASP A 70 -5.68 7.34 -12.34
C ASP A 70 -4.75 6.53 -13.24
N GLN A 71 -3.91 5.67 -12.65
CA GLN A 71 -3.05 4.76 -13.42
C GLN A 71 -3.87 3.68 -14.12
N ALA A 72 -4.91 3.15 -13.48
CA ALA A 72 -5.81 2.17 -14.08
C ALA A 72 -6.58 2.76 -15.27
N ASN A 73 -6.99 4.03 -15.19
CA ASN A 73 -7.64 4.74 -16.28
C ASN A 73 -6.71 5.00 -17.47
N TYR A 74 -5.38 5.04 -17.26
CA TYR A 74 -4.41 5.23 -18.34
C TYR A 74 -4.06 3.93 -19.10
N VAL A 75 -4.23 2.77 -18.45
CA VAL A 75 -3.87 1.45 -19.01
C VAL A 75 -5.01 0.84 -19.84
N LEU A 76 -6.20 1.47 -19.84
CA LEU A 76 -7.35 1.11 -20.65
C LEU A 76 -7.45 2.02 -21.88
#